data_AF-A0A4S8IC24-F1
#
_entry.id   AF-A0A4S8IC24-F1
#
_cell.length_a   1.000
_cell.length_b   1.000
_cell.length_c   1.000
_cell.angle_alpha   90.00
_cell.angle_beta   90.00
_cell.angle_gamma   90.00
#
_symmetry.space_group_name_H-M   'P 1'
#
loop_
_entity.id
_entity.type
_entity.pdbx_description
1 polymer ?
#
loop_
_entity_poly.entity_id
_entity_poly.type
_entity_poly.pdbx_seq_one_letter_code
_entity_poly.pdbx_strand_id
1 'polypeptide(L)'
;MLLIAEDAKDWFYKGEGAANIVLGYCGSSLSLVGKVLRIQKVAKGRSRSPIGCLVLSNHERLVWRDIGELLECTSKDVAARAFIQHVMSNLLDSKHPVID
;
A
#
# COMPACT_ATOMS: atom_id res chain seq x y z
N MET A 1 10.12 -11.94 1.08
CA MET A 1 11.34 -11.17 1.39
C MET A 1 11.02 -10.26 2.56
N LEU A 2 11.84 -10.27 3.60
CA LEU A 2 11.69 -9.40 4.76
C LEU A 2 12.80 -8.35 4.69
N LEU A 3 12.44 -7.07 4.76
CA LEU A 3 13.41 -5.98 4.85
C LEU A 3 13.79 -5.75 6.31
N ILE A 4 15.08 -5.69 6.58
CA ILE A 4 15.65 -5.42 7.91
C ILE A 4 16.37 -4.06 7.91
N ALA A 5 16.83 -3.64 9.09
CA ALA A 5 17.41 -2.30 9.26
C ALA A 5 18.66 -2.09 8.40
N GLU A 6 19.45 -3.14 8.20
CA GLU A 6 20.68 -3.14 7.41
C GLU A 6 20.43 -2.87 5.93
N ASP A 7 19.24 -3.22 5.43
CA ASP A 7 18.85 -3.02 4.03
C ASP A 7 18.54 -1.55 3.73
N ALA A 8 18.29 -0.72 4.75
CA ALA A 8 17.88 0.68 4.56
C ALA A 8 18.87 1.50 3.72
N LYS A 9 20.16 1.15 3.75
CA LYS A 9 21.22 1.79 2.97
C LYS A 9 21.06 1.62 1.46
N ASP A 10 20.36 0.58 1.03
CA ASP A 10 20.11 0.27 -0.39
C ASP A 10 18.88 1.00 -0.94
N TRP A 11 18.24 1.86 -0.15
CA TRP A 11 17.07 2.63 -0.53
C TRP A 11 17.36 4.13 -0.48
N PHE A 12 17.01 4.84 -1.54
CA PHE A 12 17.14 6.30 -1.61
C PHE A 12 15.78 6.96 -1.80
N TYR A 13 15.64 8.17 -1.27
CA TYR A 13 14.42 8.96 -1.44
C TYR A 13 14.17 9.29 -2.92
N LYS A 14 12.98 8.97 -3.42
CA LYS A 14 12.58 9.27 -4.81
C LYS A 14 11.50 10.33 -4.89
N GLY A 15 10.61 10.39 -3.91
CA GLY A 15 9.52 11.36 -3.86
C GLY A 15 8.50 11.02 -2.80
N GLU A 16 7.55 11.91 -2.58
CA GLU A 16 6.45 11.67 -1.66
C GLU A 16 5.19 12.41 -2.08
N GLY A 17 4.04 11.85 -1.70
CA GLY A 17 2.75 12.53 -1.74
C GLY A 17 2.22 12.75 -0.32
N ALA A 18 0.96 13.17 -0.22
CA ALA A 18 0.30 13.36 1.07
C ALA A 18 0.24 12.06 1.89
N ALA A 19 -0.03 10.93 1.24
CA ALA A 19 -0.27 9.66 1.92
C ALA A 19 0.93 8.70 1.97
N ASN A 20 1.93 8.85 1.10
CA ASN A 20 3.01 7.87 0.95
C ASN A 20 4.36 8.53 0.69
N ILE A 21 5.44 7.86 1.14
CA ILE A 21 6.83 8.10 0.73
C ILE A 21 7.20 7.01 -0.26
N VAL A 22 7.95 7.36 -1.31
CA VAL A 22 8.45 6.43 -2.33
C VAL A 22 9.98 6.44 -2.30
N LEU A 23 10.55 5.26 -2.16
CA LEU A 23 11.99 5.02 -2.17
C LEU A 23 12.40 4.23 -3.43
N GLY A 24 13.48 4.61 -4.08
CA GLY A 24 14.09 3.83 -5.15
C GLY A 24 15.13 2.86 -4.59
N TYR A 25 15.25 1.68 -5.21
CA TYR A 25 16.30 0.72 -4.87
C TYR A 25 17.60 1.05 -5.61
N CYS A 26 18.72 1.13 -4.90
CA CYS A 26 20.07 1.33 -5.44
C CYS A 26 21.08 0.24 -5.03
N GLY A 27 20.64 -0.82 -4.35
CA GLY A 27 21.49 -1.94 -3.98
C GLY A 27 21.75 -2.94 -5.11
N SER A 28 22.39 -4.06 -4.78
CA SER A 28 22.83 -5.07 -5.75
C SER A 28 21.90 -6.28 -5.90
N SER A 29 20.81 -6.35 -5.12
CA SER A 29 19.87 -7.48 -5.21
C SER A 29 19.07 -7.42 -6.52
N LEU A 30 19.30 -8.39 -7.41
CA LEU A 30 18.65 -8.46 -8.73
C LEU A 30 17.12 -8.51 -8.65
N SER A 31 16.54 -9.04 -7.57
CA SER A 31 15.08 -9.07 -7.40
C SER A 31 14.45 -7.71 -7.15
N LEU A 32 15.26 -6.71 -6.78
CA LEU A 32 14.83 -5.36 -6.42
C LEU A 32 15.34 -4.28 -7.38
N VAL A 33 16.29 -4.60 -8.26
CA VAL A 33 16.77 -3.66 -9.29
C VAL A 33 15.58 -3.15 -10.13
N GLY A 34 15.45 -1.83 -10.22
CA GLY A 34 14.36 -1.15 -10.93
C GLY A 34 13.02 -1.09 -10.17
N LYS A 35 12.94 -1.64 -8.95
CA LYS A 35 11.75 -1.55 -8.10
C LYS A 35 11.78 -0.28 -7.24
N VAL A 36 10.61 0.04 -6.71
CA VAL A 36 10.42 1.10 -5.71
C VAL A 36 9.72 0.52 -4.49
N LEU A 37 9.96 1.11 -3.33
CA LEU A 37 9.26 0.81 -2.09
C LEU A 37 8.36 1.98 -1.74
N ARG A 38 7.05 1.71 -1.60
CA ARG A 38 6.04 2.69 -1.22
C ARG A 38 5.63 2.43 0.22
N ILE A 39 5.77 3.45 1.07
CA ILE A 39 5.52 3.34 2.52
C ILE A 39 4.44 4.36 2.90
N GLN A 40 3.38 3.90 3.56
CA GLN A 40 2.29 4.76 4.01
C GLN A 40 2.72 5.65 5.18
N LYS A 41 2.44 6.95 5.07
CA LYS A 41 2.66 7.93 6.13
C LYS A 41 1.59 7.80 7.21
N VAL A 42 1.98 8.04 8.46
CA VAL A 42 1.04 8.25 9.55
C VAL A 42 0.88 9.74 9.78
N ALA A 43 -0.35 10.25 9.62
CA ALA A 43 -0.64 11.66 9.83
C ALA A 43 -0.46 12.06 11.30
N LYS A 44 0.35 13.11 11.57
CA LYS A 44 0.49 13.68 12.91
C LYS A 44 -0.87 14.23 13.37
N GLY A 45 -1.33 13.83 14.56
CA GLY A 45 -2.54 14.35 15.20
C GLY A 45 -3.80 13.49 15.05
N ARG A 46 -3.80 12.45 14.21
CA ARG A 46 -4.75 11.35 14.43
C ARG A 46 -4.23 10.52 15.59
N SER A 47 -5.04 10.38 16.63
CA SER A 47 -4.79 9.40 17.70
C SER A 47 -4.43 8.07 17.03
N ARG A 48 -3.47 7.34 17.61
CA ARG A 48 -3.28 5.92 17.31
C ARG A 48 -4.69 5.35 17.27
N SER A 49 -5.11 4.90 16.09
CA SER A 49 -6.39 4.22 16.05
C SER A 49 -6.27 3.07 17.04
N PRO A 50 -7.26 2.88 17.94
CA PRO A 50 -7.16 1.92 19.02
C PRO A 50 -6.71 0.57 18.46
N ILE A 51 -5.90 -0.16 19.23
CA ILE A 51 -5.55 -1.54 18.95
C ILE A 51 -6.85 -2.27 18.54
N GLY A 52 -6.96 -2.67 17.28
CA GLY A 52 -8.22 -3.13 16.67
C GLY A 52 -8.87 -2.22 15.62
N CYS A 53 -8.17 -1.18 15.14
CA CYS A 53 -8.63 -0.39 14.00
C CYS A 53 -8.86 -1.31 12.79
N LEU A 54 -10.13 -1.55 12.49
CA LEU A 54 -10.51 -2.16 11.23
C LEU A 54 -9.85 -1.37 10.10
N VAL A 55 -9.28 -2.08 9.13
CA VAL A 55 -8.64 -1.48 7.94
C VAL A 55 -9.63 -0.56 7.22
N LEU A 56 -10.90 -0.96 7.23
CA LEU A 56 -12.06 -0.20 6.77
C LEU A 56 -12.99 0.05 7.95
N SER A 57 -13.49 1.28 8.09
CA SER A 57 -14.56 1.61 9.03
C SER A 57 -15.86 0.86 8.72
N ASN A 58 -16.79 0.81 9.68
CA ASN A 58 -18.08 0.13 9.49
C ASN A 58 -18.86 0.68 8.28
N HIS A 59 -18.81 2.00 8.05
CA HIS A 59 -19.47 2.60 6.89
C HIS A 59 -18.79 2.22 5.57
N GLU A 60 -17.45 2.21 5.52
CA GLU A 60 -16.72 1.75 4.34
C GLU A 60 -17.00 0.27 4.04
N ARG A 61 -17.11 -0.58 5.07
CA ARG A 61 -17.50 -1.99 4.90
C ARG A 61 -18.90 -2.15 4.31
N LEU A 62 -19.84 -1.27 4.65
CA LEU A 62 -21.18 -1.28 4.05
C LEU A 62 -21.15 -0.87 2.57
N VAL A 63 -20.32 0.12 2.22
CA VAL A 63 -20.15 0.56 0.83
C VAL A 63 -19.51 -0.53 -0.01
N TRP A 64 -18.48 -1.21 0.52
CA TRP A 64 -17.72 -2.25 -0.18
C TRP A 64 -18.19 -3.66 0.12
N ARG A 65 -19.43 -3.82 0.60
CA ARG A 65 -19.94 -5.09 1.13
C ARG A 65 -19.93 -6.24 0.10
N ASP A 66 -20.06 -5.88 -1.17
CA ASP A 66 -20.18 -6.85 -2.27
C ASP A 66 -18.81 -7.44 -2.67
N ILE A 67 -17.70 -6.84 -2.20
CA ILE A 67 -16.33 -7.30 -2.47
C ILE A 67 -15.77 -7.89 -1.18
N GLY A 68 -16.07 -9.16 -0.93
CA GLY A 68 -15.68 -9.86 0.30
C GLY A 68 -14.17 -9.79 0.58
N GLU A 69 -13.33 -9.85 -0.46
CA GLU A 69 -11.86 -9.78 -0.33
C GLU A 69 -11.38 -8.46 0.30
N LEU A 70 -12.08 -7.34 0.07
CA LEU A 70 -11.77 -6.06 0.72
C LEU A 70 -12.11 -6.05 2.21
N LEU A 71 -13.15 -6.78 2.62
CA LEU A 71 -13.61 -6.82 4.00
C LEU A 71 -12.69 -7.69 4.87
N GLU A 72 -12.16 -8.77 4.31
CA GLU A 72 -11.26 -9.71 5.00
C GLU A 72 -9.83 -9.16 5.19
N CYS A 73 -9.51 -8.01 4.58
CA CYS A 73 -8.17 -7.42 4.66
C CYS A 73 -7.78 -7.02 6.09
N THR A 74 -6.60 -7.46 6.52
CA THR A 74 -6.04 -7.21 7.86
C THR A 74 -5.03 -6.06 7.92
N SER A 75 -4.54 -5.58 6.77
CA SER A 75 -3.68 -4.40 6.66
C SER A 75 -4.10 -3.47 5.54
N LYS A 76 -3.71 -2.20 5.64
CA LYS A 76 -4.02 -1.17 4.65
C LYS A 76 -3.37 -1.44 3.30
N ASP A 77 -2.16 -2.01 3.29
CA ASP A 77 -1.47 -2.36 2.04
C ASP A 77 -2.18 -3.50 1.30
N VAL A 78 -2.69 -4.50 2.02
CA VAL A 78 -3.47 -5.60 1.43
C VAL A 78 -4.80 -5.07 0.91
N ALA A 79 -5.49 -4.21 1.66
CA ALA A 79 -6.73 -3.58 1.18
C ALA A 79 -6.53 -2.69 -0.04
N ALA A 80 -5.43 -1.92 -0.12
CA ALA A 80 -5.11 -1.12 -1.29
C ALA A 80 -4.90 -1.98 -2.54
N ARG A 81 -4.20 -3.12 -2.41
CA ARG A 81 -4.02 -4.09 -3.50
C ARG A 81 -5.33 -4.71 -3.95
N ALA A 82 -6.14 -5.18 -3.00
CA ALA A 82 -7.46 -5.74 -3.29
C ALA A 82 -8.35 -4.70 -3.99
N PHE A 83 -8.30 -3.43 -3.56
CA PHE A 83 -9.04 -2.35 -4.21
C PHE A 83 -8.60 -2.14 -5.65
N ILE A 84 -7.30 -2.12 -5.90
CA ILE A 84 -6.76 -2.00 -7.26
C ILE A 84 -7.21 -3.18 -8.14
N GLN A 85 -7.12 -4.40 -7.62
CA GLN A 85 -7.40 -5.62 -8.38
C GLN A 85 -8.89 -5.81 -8.66
N HIS A 86 -9.76 -5.63 -7.66
CA HIS A 86 -11.18 -5.95 -7.78
C HIS A 86 -12.06 -4.76 -8.18
N VAL A 87 -11.60 -3.52 -7.96
CA VAL A 87 -12.35 -2.32 -8.33
C VAL A 87 -11.70 -1.64 -9.52
N MET A 88 -10.48 -1.13 -9.35
CA MET A 88 -9.89 -0.24 -10.36
C MET A 88 -9.57 -0.95 -11.67
N SER A 89 -9.08 -2.18 -11.61
CA SER A 89 -8.69 -2.94 -12.81
C SER A 89 -9.87 -3.28 -13.72
N ASN A 90 -11.09 -3.34 -13.16
CA ASN A 90 -12.32 -3.55 -13.95
C ASN A 90 -12.81 -2.28 -14.65
N LEU A 91 -12.36 -1.10 -14.17
CA LEU A 91 -12.81 0.20 -14.66
C LEU A 91 -11.77 0.90 -15.55
N LEU A 92 -10.52 0.46 -15.49
CA LEU A 92 -9.41 1.03 -16.24
C LEU A 92 -8.98 0.09 -17.36
N ASP A 93 -8.57 0.68 -18.49
CA ASP A 93 -8.06 -0.08 -19.62
C ASP A 93 -6.84 -0.93 -19.23
N SER A 94 -6.85 -2.19 -19.63
CA SER A 94 -5.77 -3.16 -19.36
C SER A 94 -4.40 -2.74 -19.90
N LYS A 95 -4.36 -1.74 -20.79
CA LYS A 95 -3.13 -1.13 -21.32
C LYS A 95 -2.43 -0.21 -20.31
N HIS A 96 -3.15 0.30 -19.31
CA HIS A 96 -2.64 1.21 -18.30
C HIS A 96 -3.09 0.75 -16.90
N PRO A 97 -2.57 -0.39 -16.42
CA PRO A 97 -2.90 -0.88 -15.09
C PRO A 97 -2.44 0.12 -14.02
N VAL A 98 -3.19 0.20 -12.92
CA VAL A 98 -2.75 0.95 -11.74
C VAL A 98 -1.55 0.23 -11.16
N ILE A 99 -0.40 0.89 -11.19
CA ILE A 99 0.85 0.35 -10.67
C ILE A 99 0.84 0.52 -9.14
N ASP A 100 1.01 -0.59 -8.41
CA ASP A 100 1.29 -0.61 -6.96
C ASP A 100 2.81 -0.63 -6.70
#